data_AF-A0A2P8D0S1-F1
#
_entry.id   AF-A0A2P8D0S1-F1
#
_cell.length_a   1.000
_cell.length_b   1.000
_cell.length_c   1.000
_cell.angle_alpha   90.00
_cell.angle_beta   90.00
_cell.angle_gamma   90.00
#
_symmetry.space_group_name_H-M   'P 1'
#
loop_
_entity.id
_entity.type
_entity.pdbx_description
1 polymer ?
#
loop_
_entity_poly.entity_id
_entity_poly.type
_entity_poly.pdbx_seq_one_letter_code
_entity_poly.pdbx_strand_id
1 'polypeptide(L)'
;MKNEFYNISDGGENSRNSFQLTNLGEKIVFMTLGTSKRSGWGERTSQMKDYYRDTTERDYDDQFASRISSTDPPYEVDSFLDFHYNYYCKTFPEKHKIFLKHLKYVIIPLLEKRNKTVYIDLINEWLDEKNIIMPKPMTLTTAEKLDKVLIYLVANQEKHNITPNAIQEYIFNKEITLEEAKHLHSKILSSGNVRVVGNRYLAYSTETDLFLSRGGFSGDSKEAYRTESATKSTTEINIFTQKESMSKVFISYRWDTPEHEKKVVEFTEHLRKSGIDAEIDKMLSQKETATNFGAMMHKAMMYPKVIVVLSKGYKTSADTFNGGVGTEYQLIINDINKQGKKYILVSFDGRPDEIIPFGFIGRDIIDLSKPDGEEKLFRKLLDQDEYVFSEVSPDKPSFEPVQIGEFMAVSPESIIKIEVPSIKKGNTSSIAGVYKSIEFTLRPTFRNASGKTIDGFAYSLKIKTEMAPEHYSQPIEDGYFVFNEEVSKKIYPNLIINGNSVNVKITGQSIYRILGTAVTITVFTDHGNYAKEFMVDELFKVPSSPSSYGDAIPLNKDMFAGSW
;
A
#
# COMPACT_ATOMS: atom_id res chain seq x y z
N MET A 1 -19.29 -11.10 -44.97
CA MET A 1 -18.61 -10.03 -44.20
C MET A 1 -17.28 -10.57 -43.69
N LYS A 2 -16.15 -9.86 -43.86
CA LYS A 2 -14.82 -10.37 -43.47
C LYS A 2 -14.54 -9.94 -42.02
N ASN A 3 -14.47 -10.87 -41.08
CA ASN A 3 -14.07 -10.55 -39.71
C ASN A 3 -12.59 -10.13 -39.70
N GLU A 4 -12.28 -9.01 -39.06
CA GLU A 4 -10.93 -8.46 -39.03
C GLU A 4 -10.04 -9.05 -37.92
N PHE A 5 -10.64 -9.60 -36.87
CA PHE A 5 -9.94 -10.08 -35.68
C PHE A 5 -9.52 -11.55 -35.76
N TYR A 6 -10.34 -12.40 -36.37
CA TYR A 6 -10.15 -13.84 -36.31
C TYR A 6 -9.89 -14.46 -37.68
N ASN A 7 -9.11 -15.54 -37.70
CA ASN A 7 -8.96 -16.37 -38.87
C ASN A 7 -10.23 -17.21 -39.07
N ILE A 8 -10.88 -17.02 -40.22
CA ILE A 8 -12.10 -17.73 -40.60
C ILE A 8 -11.76 -18.79 -41.65
N SER A 9 -12.37 -19.97 -41.55
CA SER A 9 -12.21 -21.05 -42.54
C SER A 9 -12.91 -20.72 -43.87
N ASP A 10 -12.33 -21.16 -44.98
CA ASP A 10 -12.87 -20.93 -46.33
C ASP A 10 -14.05 -21.86 -46.71
N GLY A 11 -14.73 -22.46 -45.72
CA GLY A 11 -15.98 -23.21 -45.95
C GLY A 11 -15.86 -24.70 -46.28
N GLY A 12 -14.71 -25.33 -46.00
CA GLY A 12 -14.55 -26.78 -46.12
C GLY A 12 -14.81 -27.53 -44.81
N GLU A 13 -15.75 -28.49 -44.82
CA GLU A 13 -15.85 -29.55 -43.81
C GLU A 13 -14.57 -30.39 -43.84
N ASN A 14 -13.55 -30.03 -43.06
CA ASN A 14 -12.60 -30.94 -42.43
C ASN A 14 -11.45 -30.17 -41.75
N SER A 15 -11.54 -30.06 -40.43
CA SER A 15 -10.59 -30.74 -39.54
C SER A 15 -10.96 -30.42 -38.10
N ARG A 16 -11.14 -31.46 -37.28
CA ARG A 16 -11.32 -31.33 -35.82
C ARG A 16 -10.14 -30.63 -35.12
N ASN A 17 -9.03 -30.42 -35.84
CA ASN A 17 -7.79 -29.82 -35.36
C ASN A 17 -7.47 -28.44 -35.99
N SER A 18 -8.41 -27.82 -36.69
CA SER A 18 -8.20 -26.43 -37.12
C SER A 18 -8.60 -25.47 -36.00
N PHE A 19 -7.65 -24.65 -35.56
CA PHE A 19 -7.91 -23.49 -34.71
C PHE A 19 -8.71 -22.39 -35.44
N GLN A 20 -9.19 -22.61 -36.66
CA GLN A 20 -10.00 -21.64 -37.40
C GLN A 20 -11.44 -21.56 -36.89
N LEU A 21 -12.02 -20.36 -36.98
CA LEU A 21 -13.45 -20.16 -36.77
C LEU A 21 -14.25 -20.54 -38.02
N THR A 22 -15.45 -21.09 -37.85
CA THR A 22 -16.30 -21.38 -39.01
C THR A 22 -16.88 -20.09 -39.58
N ASN A 23 -16.89 -19.98 -40.91
CA ASN A 23 -17.52 -18.84 -41.57
C ASN A 23 -19.03 -18.86 -41.34
N LEU A 24 -19.54 -17.86 -40.62
CA LEU A 24 -20.97 -17.73 -40.31
C LEU A 24 -21.79 -17.21 -41.50
N GLY A 25 -21.13 -16.76 -42.57
CA GLY A 25 -21.79 -16.24 -43.77
C GLY A 25 -22.37 -14.85 -43.59
N GLU A 26 -23.32 -14.49 -44.45
CA GLU A 26 -24.03 -13.20 -44.37
C GLU A 26 -25.25 -13.27 -43.44
N LYS A 27 -25.89 -14.44 -43.33
CA LYS A 27 -27.09 -14.64 -42.51
C LYS A 27 -26.98 -15.89 -41.67
N ILE A 28 -27.38 -15.78 -40.41
CA ILE A 28 -27.45 -16.89 -39.45
C ILE A 28 -28.90 -17.14 -39.01
N VAL A 29 -29.20 -18.40 -38.69
CA VAL A 29 -30.48 -18.77 -38.08
C VAL A 29 -30.50 -18.27 -36.64
N PHE A 30 -31.42 -17.37 -36.31
CA PHE A 30 -31.58 -16.90 -34.94
C PHE A 30 -32.75 -17.57 -34.22
N MET A 31 -33.68 -18.19 -34.96
CA MET A 31 -34.82 -18.88 -34.39
C MET A 31 -35.32 -19.97 -35.34
N THR A 32 -35.53 -21.17 -34.80
CA THR A 32 -36.21 -22.26 -35.50
C THR A 32 -37.53 -22.54 -34.80
N LEU A 33 -38.64 -22.37 -35.51
CA LEU A 33 -39.98 -22.70 -34.98
C LEU A 33 -40.44 -24.03 -35.56
N GLY A 34 -40.61 -25.01 -34.66
CA GLY A 34 -41.15 -26.32 -35.00
C GLY A 34 -42.63 -26.42 -34.63
N THR A 35 -43.46 -26.89 -35.56
CA THR A 35 -44.80 -27.39 -35.22
C THR A 35 -44.83 -28.89 -35.44
N SER A 36 -45.17 -29.64 -34.38
CA SER A 36 -45.40 -31.08 -34.50
C SER A 36 -46.89 -31.34 -34.48
N LYS A 37 -47.44 -31.89 -35.56
CA LYS A 37 -48.84 -32.34 -35.62
C LYS A 37 -48.87 -33.85 -35.48
N ARG A 38 -49.82 -34.33 -34.68
CA ARG A 38 -50.13 -35.76 -34.53
C ARG A 38 -51.63 -35.92 -34.72
N SER A 39 -52.04 -36.58 -35.80
CA SER A 39 -53.44 -36.95 -36.03
C SER A 39 -53.70 -38.30 -35.35
N GLY A 40 -54.15 -38.28 -34.09
CA GLY A 40 -54.53 -39.49 -33.33
C GLY A 40 -53.38 -40.48 -33.13
N TRP A 41 -53.57 -41.74 -33.54
CA TRP A 41 -52.60 -42.84 -33.42
C TRP A 41 -51.56 -42.89 -34.56
N GLY A 42 -51.56 -41.95 -35.50
CA GLY A 42 -50.61 -41.90 -36.62
C GLY A 42 -49.21 -41.35 -36.26
N GLU A 43 -48.28 -41.49 -37.22
CA GLU A 43 -46.90 -40.98 -37.11
C GLU A 43 -46.86 -39.46 -36.92
N ARG A 44 -45.90 -39.02 -36.10
CA ARG A 44 -45.72 -37.61 -35.75
C ARG A 44 -45.00 -36.92 -36.90
N THR A 45 -45.67 -35.96 -37.54
CA THR A 45 -45.03 -35.11 -38.56
C THR A 45 -44.55 -33.81 -37.91
N SER A 46 -43.28 -33.49 -38.12
CA SER A 46 -42.66 -32.25 -37.62
C SER A 46 -42.29 -31.38 -38.81
N GLN A 47 -42.78 -30.14 -38.81
CA GLN A 47 -42.32 -29.10 -39.73
C GLN A 47 -41.55 -28.05 -38.94
N MET A 48 -40.28 -27.87 -39.28
CA MET A 48 -39.42 -26.82 -38.74
C MET A 48 -39.28 -25.70 -39.77
N LYS A 49 -39.37 -24.45 -39.31
CA LYS A 49 -39.13 -23.26 -40.10
C LYS A 49 -38.05 -22.40 -39.44
N ASP A 50 -36.99 -22.13 -40.19
CA ASP A 50 -35.89 -21.30 -39.75
C ASP A 50 -36.12 -19.83 -40.11
N TYR A 51 -35.76 -18.95 -39.17
CA TYR A 51 -35.77 -17.51 -39.32
C TYR A 51 -34.33 -17.00 -39.24
N TYR A 52 -33.98 -16.19 -40.22
CA TYR A 52 -32.61 -15.72 -40.45
C TYR A 52 -32.48 -14.24 -40.10
N ARG A 53 -31.32 -13.85 -39.59
CA ARG A 53 -30.90 -12.46 -39.42
C ARG A 53 -29.52 -12.25 -39.99
N ASP A 54 -29.15 -10.99 -40.21
CA ASP A 54 -27.81 -10.65 -40.68
C ASP A 54 -26.75 -10.97 -39.60
N THR A 55 -25.59 -11.41 -40.08
CA THR A 55 -24.44 -11.78 -39.25
C THR A 55 -23.69 -10.53 -38.81
N THR A 56 -23.37 -10.45 -37.53
CA THR A 56 -22.68 -9.31 -36.90
C THR A 56 -21.29 -9.71 -36.41
N GLU A 57 -20.42 -8.73 -36.13
CA GLU A 57 -19.09 -8.99 -35.54
C GLU A 57 -19.20 -9.72 -34.19
N ARG A 58 -20.21 -9.38 -33.40
CA ARG A 58 -20.50 -10.02 -32.12
C ARG A 58 -20.78 -11.52 -32.25
N ASP A 59 -21.35 -11.97 -33.37
CA ASP A 59 -21.61 -13.39 -33.59
C ASP A 59 -20.30 -14.19 -33.69
N TYR A 60 -19.27 -13.59 -34.28
CA TYR A 60 -17.93 -14.17 -34.31
C TYR A 60 -17.21 -14.08 -32.95
N ASP A 61 -17.41 -13.01 -32.17
CA ASP A 61 -16.91 -12.96 -30.78
C ASP A 61 -17.54 -14.05 -29.92
N ASP A 62 -18.85 -14.27 -30.05
CA ASP A 62 -19.58 -15.31 -29.35
C ASP A 62 -19.11 -16.72 -29.75
N GLN A 63 -18.80 -16.92 -31.04
CA GLN A 63 -18.21 -18.14 -31.58
C GLN A 63 -16.79 -18.36 -31.05
N PHE A 64 -15.96 -17.32 -31.01
CA PHE A 64 -14.60 -17.36 -30.48
C PHE A 64 -14.58 -17.73 -28.99
N ALA A 65 -15.40 -17.07 -28.18
CA ALA A 65 -15.57 -17.40 -26.76
C ALA A 65 -16.11 -18.84 -26.55
N SER A 66 -16.96 -19.32 -27.47
CA SER A 66 -17.48 -20.69 -27.42
C SER A 66 -16.39 -21.72 -27.71
N ARG A 67 -15.52 -21.44 -28.70
CA ARG A 67 -14.37 -22.27 -29.04
C ARG A 67 -13.36 -22.36 -27.90
N ILE A 68 -13.04 -21.24 -27.25
CA ILE A 68 -12.23 -21.23 -26.02
C ILE A 68 -12.85 -22.18 -24.98
N SER A 69 -14.13 -21.99 -24.67
CA SER A 69 -14.84 -22.75 -23.64
C SER A 69 -15.04 -24.24 -23.94
N SER A 70 -14.80 -24.65 -25.19
CA SER A 70 -14.93 -26.03 -25.68
C SER A 70 -13.57 -26.66 -26.02
N THR A 71 -12.47 -25.94 -25.74
CA THR A 71 -11.11 -26.48 -25.89
C THR A 71 -10.85 -27.48 -24.76
N ASP A 72 -10.58 -28.73 -25.13
CA ASP A 72 -10.31 -29.83 -24.21
C ASP A 72 -9.09 -30.60 -24.74
N PRO A 73 -8.00 -30.71 -23.99
CA PRO A 73 -7.82 -30.23 -22.61
C PRO A 73 -7.73 -28.68 -22.50
N PRO A 74 -8.16 -28.08 -21.37
CA PRO A 74 -8.23 -26.61 -21.24
C PRO A 74 -6.91 -25.86 -21.45
N TYR A 75 -5.76 -26.48 -21.17
CA TYR A 75 -4.44 -25.87 -21.36
C TYR A 75 -4.05 -25.69 -22.84
N GLU A 76 -4.81 -26.24 -23.80
CA GLU A 76 -4.59 -25.99 -25.23
C GLU A 76 -5.13 -24.62 -25.70
N VAL A 77 -5.78 -23.87 -24.81
CA VAL A 77 -6.29 -22.52 -25.09
C VAL A 77 -5.17 -21.61 -25.59
N ASP A 78 -3.95 -21.72 -25.05
CA ASP A 78 -2.81 -20.89 -25.46
C ASP A 78 -2.47 -21.09 -26.94
N SER A 79 -2.52 -22.34 -27.41
CA SER A 79 -2.26 -22.66 -28.82
C SER A 79 -3.35 -22.09 -29.74
N PHE A 80 -4.60 -22.12 -29.28
CA PHE A 80 -5.72 -21.49 -29.99
C PHE A 80 -5.59 -19.96 -30.04
N LEU A 81 -5.23 -19.33 -28.92
CA LEU A 81 -5.01 -17.87 -28.83
C LEU A 81 -3.82 -17.44 -29.70
N ASP A 82 -2.72 -18.18 -29.66
CA ASP A 82 -1.52 -17.94 -30.48
C ASP A 82 -1.82 -17.99 -31.97
N PHE A 83 -2.61 -18.97 -32.41
CA PHE A 83 -3.01 -19.10 -33.80
C PHE A 83 -3.72 -17.83 -34.31
N HIS A 84 -4.72 -17.35 -33.54
CA HIS A 84 -5.49 -16.17 -33.89
C HIS A 84 -4.71 -14.86 -33.75
N TYR A 85 -3.88 -14.75 -32.71
CA TYR A 85 -3.00 -13.61 -32.50
C TYR A 85 -1.98 -13.46 -33.63
N ASN A 86 -1.34 -14.56 -34.04
CA ASN A 86 -0.36 -14.57 -35.12
C ASN A 86 -1.01 -14.21 -36.47
N TYR A 87 -2.22 -14.72 -36.74
CA TYR A 87 -3.00 -14.31 -37.91
C TYR A 87 -3.30 -12.80 -37.91
N TYR A 88 -3.75 -12.27 -36.77
CA TYR A 88 -4.06 -10.85 -36.64
C TYR A 88 -2.81 -9.99 -36.84
N CYS A 89 -1.69 -10.35 -36.21
CA CYS A 89 -0.43 -9.62 -36.35
C CYS A 89 0.13 -9.68 -37.77
N LYS A 90 -0.04 -10.80 -38.48
CA LYS A 90 0.33 -10.91 -39.90
C LYS A 90 -0.52 -9.99 -40.79
N THR A 91 -1.79 -9.83 -40.45
CA THR A 91 -2.74 -8.99 -41.20
C THR A 91 -2.59 -7.50 -40.86
N PHE A 92 -2.26 -7.19 -39.59
CA PHE A 92 -2.12 -5.82 -39.07
C PHE A 92 -0.89 -5.66 -38.16
N PRO A 93 0.33 -5.55 -38.71
CA PRO A 93 1.59 -5.58 -37.94
C PRO A 93 1.69 -4.49 -36.85
N GLU A 94 1.20 -3.27 -37.13
CA GLU A 94 1.27 -2.14 -36.20
C GLU A 94 0.13 -2.09 -35.17
N LYS A 95 -0.85 -3.00 -35.25
CA LYS A 95 -2.07 -2.98 -34.43
C LYS A 95 -2.17 -4.12 -33.42
N HIS A 96 -1.10 -4.88 -33.17
CA HIS A 96 -1.10 -6.04 -32.25
C HIS A 96 -1.74 -5.76 -30.87
N LYS A 97 -1.59 -4.55 -30.30
CA LYS A 97 -2.20 -4.16 -29.02
C LYS A 97 -3.73 -4.14 -29.05
N ILE A 98 -4.33 -3.96 -30.23
CA ILE A 98 -5.79 -3.93 -30.40
C ILE A 98 -6.38 -5.32 -30.15
N PHE A 99 -5.73 -6.39 -30.63
CA PHE A 99 -6.15 -7.77 -30.36
C PHE A 99 -6.13 -8.09 -28.86
N LEU A 100 -5.05 -7.70 -28.16
CA LEU A 100 -4.94 -7.91 -26.71
C LEU A 100 -6.04 -7.15 -25.94
N LYS A 101 -6.35 -5.90 -26.34
CA LYS A 101 -7.47 -5.13 -25.77
C LYS A 101 -8.82 -5.78 -26.08
N HIS A 102 -9.00 -6.31 -27.29
CA HIS A 102 -10.22 -7.02 -27.67
C HIS A 102 -10.46 -8.25 -26.80
N LEU A 103 -9.41 -9.05 -26.57
CA LEU A 103 -9.49 -10.20 -25.68
C LEU A 103 -9.88 -9.78 -24.25
N LYS A 104 -9.23 -8.73 -23.72
CA LYS A 104 -9.47 -8.23 -22.36
C LYS A 104 -10.85 -7.60 -22.14
N TYR A 105 -11.32 -6.78 -23.08
CA TYR A 105 -12.50 -5.94 -22.87
C TYR A 105 -13.76 -6.45 -23.59
N VAL A 106 -13.64 -7.43 -24.49
CA VAL A 106 -14.78 -8.02 -25.23
C VAL A 106 -14.95 -9.49 -24.92
N ILE A 107 -13.89 -10.30 -25.06
CA ILE A 107 -14.00 -11.77 -24.92
C ILE A 107 -14.09 -12.22 -23.45
N ILE A 108 -13.24 -11.68 -22.56
CA ILE A 108 -13.32 -12.03 -21.13
C ILE A 108 -14.73 -11.75 -20.56
N PRO A 109 -15.37 -10.58 -20.77
CA PRO A 109 -16.75 -10.34 -20.32
C PRO A 109 -17.79 -11.33 -20.89
N LEU A 110 -17.58 -11.89 -22.09
CA LEU A 110 -18.45 -12.93 -22.64
C LEU A 110 -18.28 -14.27 -21.92
N LEU A 111 -17.04 -14.62 -21.53
CA LEU A 111 -16.74 -15.83 -20.76
C LEU A 111 -17.21 -15.73 -19.31
N GLU A 112 -17.13 -14.55 -18.71
CA GLU A 112 -17.67 -14.26 -17.37
C GLU A 112 -19.17 -14.54 -17.31
N LYS A 113 -19.93 -14.05 -18.30
CA LYS A 113 -21.38 -14.34 -18.43
C LYS A 113 -21.70 -15.82 -18.57
N ARG A 114 -20.76 -16.62 -19.06
CA ARG A 114 -20.89 -18.07 -19.25
C ARG A 114 -20.34 -18.88 -18.06
N ASN A 115 -19.89 -18.22 -16.98
CA ASN A 115 -19.26 -18.82 -15.80
C ASN A 115 -18.07 -19.75 -16.12
N LYS A 116 -17.17 -19.31 -17.00
CA LYS A 116 -16.00 -20.08 -17.46
C LYS A 116 -14.70 -19.62 -16.82
N THR A 117 -14.62 -19.67 -15.49
CA THR A 117 -13.50 -19.12 -14.68
C THR A 117 -12.12 -19.68 -15.08
N VAL A 118 -11.99 -21.01 -15.22
CA VAL A 118 -10.72 -21.66 -15.60
C VAL A 118 -10.14 -21.11 -16.91
N TYR A 119 -11.00 -20.86 -17.90
CA TYR A 119 -10.58 -20.32 -19.20
C TYR A 119 -10.23 -18.82 -19.12
N ILE A 120 -10.87 -18.09 -18.22
CA ILE A 120 -10.55 -16.67 -17.96
C ILE A 120 -9.16 -16.57 -17.33
N ASP A 121 -8.84 -17.43 -16.38
CA ASP A 121 -7.54 -17.47 -15.72
C ASP A 121 -6.42 -17.78 -16.73
N LEU A 122 -6.62 -18.79 -17.58
CA LEU A 122 -5.68 -19.14 -18.66
C LEU A 122 -5.49 -17.99 -19.66
N ILE A 123 -6.58 -17.28 -20.04
CA ILE A 123 -6.46 -16.10 -20.91
C ILE A 123 -5.68 -14.97 -20.24
N ASN A 124 -5.88 -14.75 -18.94
CA ASN A 124 -5.15 -13.71 -18.22
C ASN A 124 -3.66 -14.06 -18.10
N GLU A 125 -3.34 -15.32 -17.80
CA GLU A 125 -1.98 -15.84 -17.82
C GLU A 125 -1.34 -15.66 -19.20
N TRP A 126 -2.04 -16.04 -20.27
CA TRP A 126 -1.58 -15.85 -21.64
C TRP A 126 -1.39 -14.36 -22.01
N LEU A 127 -2.29 -13.47 -21.54
CA LEU A 127 -2.14 -12.02 -21.76
C LEU A 127 -0.92 -11.45 -21.03
N ASP A 128 -0.65 -11.93 -19.82
CA ASP A 128 0.54 -11.57 -19.05
C ASP A 128 1.80 -12.12 -19.71
N GLU A 129 1.78 -13.37 -20.18
CA GLU A 129 2.85 -13.95 -20.97
C GLU A 129 3.10 -13.20 -22.27
N LYS A 130 2.07 -12.79 -23.02
CA LYS A 130 2.28 -11.98 -24.23
C LYS A 130 2.77 -10.58 -23.91
N ASN A 131 2.44 -10.02 -22.75
CA ASN A 131 3.11 -8.80 -22.26
C ASN A 131 4.60 -9.03 -21.95
N ILE A 132 5.01 -10.28 -21.67
CA ILE A 132 6.40 -10.70 -21.35
C ILE A 132 7.17 -11.19 -22.61
N ILE A 133 6.50 -11.85 -23.56
CA ILE A 133 7.02 -12.47 -24.79
C ILE A 133 7.03 -11.49 -25.96
N MET A 134 6.18 -10.46 -25.95
CA MET A 134 6.48 -9.24 -26.72
C MET A 134 7.86 -8.78 -26.27
N PRO A 135 8.82 -8.61 -27.19
CA PRO A 135 10.24 -8.69 -26.88
C PRO A 135 10.57 -7.80 -25.70
N LYS A 136 11.21 -8.38 -24.68
CA LYS A 136 12.29 -7.67 -24.01
C LYS A 136 13.16 -7.14 -25.15
N PRO A 137 13.30 -5.81 -25.32
CA PRO A 137 14.02 -5.26 -26.46
C PRO A 137 15.35 -5.99 -26.56
N MET A 138 15.67 -6.52 -27.76
CA MET A 138 17.03 -6.92 -28.10
C MET A 138 17.93 -5.83 -27.55
N THR A 139 18.74 -6.14 -26.53
CA THR A 139 19.47 -5.12 -25.81
C THR A 139 20.56 -4.63 -26.75
N LEU A 140 20.19 -3.66 -27.61
CA LEU A 140 21.13 -2.76 -28.26
C LEU A 140 22.08 -2.33 -27.15
N THR A 141 23.36 -2.60 -27.36
CA THR A 141 24.41 -2.06 -26.50
C THR A 141 24.24 -0.55 -26.44
N THR A 142 24.76 0.10 -25.38
CA THR A 142 24.62 1.55 -25.28
C THR A 142 25.20 2.27 -26.51
N ALA A 143 26.26 1.71 -27.13
CA ALA A 143 26.83 2.20 -28.37
C ALA A 143 25.86 2.13 -29.55
N GLU A 144 25.24 0.97 -29.79
CA GLU A 144 24.26 0.81 -30.88
C GLU A 144 22.99 1.65 -30.65
N LYS A 145 22.58 1.83 -29.39
CA LYS A 145 21.48 2.77 -29.05
C LYS A 145 21.85 4.22 -29.39
N LEU A 146 23.09 4.64 -29.17
CA LEU A 146 23.55 5.99 -29.53
C LEU A 146 23.57 6.20 -31.04
N ASP A 147 24.09 5.23 -31.79
CA ASP A 147 24.13 5.29 -33.25
C ASP A 147 22.75 5.34 -33.87
N LYS A 148 21.78 4.58 -33.34
CA LYS A 148 20.38 4.64 -33.79
C LYS A 148 19.77 6.04 -33.64
N VAL A 149 20.13 6.78 -32.60
CA VAL A 149 19.70 8.18 -32.41
C VAL A 149 20.35 9.11 -33.43
N LEU A 150 21.66 8.93 -33.71
CA LEU A 150 22.35 9.73 -34.72
C LEU A 150 21.81 9.46 -36.13
N ILE A 151 21.58 8.20 -36.50
CA ILE A 151 20.97 7.82 -37.79
C ILE A 151 19.60 8.47 -37.95
N TYR A 152 18.79 8.52 -36.89
CA TYR A 152 17.49 9.18 -36.92
C TYR A 152 17.61 10.70 -37.14
N LEU A 153 18.60 11.36 -36.52
CA LEU A 153 18.88 12.79 -36.73
C LEU A 153 19.27 13.06 -38.19
N VAL A 154 20.13 12.23 -38.78
CA VAL A 154 20.54 12.35 -40.19
C VAL A 154 19.36 12.15 -41.13
N ALA A 155 18.47 11.20 -40.83
CA ALA A 155 17.26 10.96 -41.64
C ALA A 155 16.18 12.05 -41.50
N ASN A 156 16.25 12.89 -40.46
CA ASN A 156 15.25 13.92 -40.14
C ASN A 156 15.89 15.31 -39.98
N GLN A 157 16.65 15.76 -40.99
CA GLN A 157 17.45 17.00 -40.93
C GLN A 157 16.64 18.27 -40.62
N GLU A 158 15.34 18.28 -40.94
CA GLU A 158 14.42 19.40 -40.67
C GLU A 158 13.91 19.46 -39.21
N LYS A 159 14.10 18.39 -38.42
CA LYS A 159 13.69 18.35 -37.01
C LYS A 159 14.82 18.87 -36.12
N HIS A 160 14.71 20.11 -35.69
CA HIS A 160 15.72 20.76 -34.85
C HIS A 160 15.63 20.42 -33.34
N ASN A 161 14.62 19.65 -32.91
CA ASN A 161 14.30 19.47 -31.49
C ASN A 161 14.08 18.00 -31.10
N ILE A 162 15.14 17.19 -31.04
CA ILE A 162 15.04 15.86 -30.42
C ILE A 162 15.31 15.97 -28.91
N THR A 163 14.28 15.72 -28.11
CA THR A 163 14.31 15.65 -26.64
C THR A 163 14.46 14.22 -26.14
N PRO A 164 14.79 13.97 -24.84
CA PRO A 164 14.76 12.62 -24.28
C PRO A 164 13.41 11.91 -24.45
N ASN A 165 12.29 12.64 -24.35
CA ASN A 165 10.96 12.11 -24.64
C ASN A 165 10.82 11.73 -26.11
N ALA A 166 11.34 12.54 -27.03
CA ALA A 166 11.32 12.23 -28.46
C ALA A 166 12.19 10.99 -28.79
N ILE A 167 13.33 10.81 -28.13
CA ILE A 167 14.15 9.60 -28.24
C ILE A 167 13.34 8.39 -27.76
N GLN A 168 12.72 8.49 -26.59
CA GLN A 168 11.90 7.42 -26.05
C GLN A 168 10.71 7.10 -26.95
N GLU A 169 9.93 8.10 -27.38
CA GLU A 169 8.65 7.91 -28.07
C GLU A 169 8.77 7.68 -29.57
N TYR A 170 9.69 8.37 -30.27
CA TYR A 170 9.78 8.33 -31.73
C TYR A 170 10.94 7.50 -32.27
N ILE A 171 12.04 7.35 -31.52
CA ILE A 171 13.24 6.60 -31.96
C ILE A 171 13.20 5.16 -31.45
N PHE A 172 12.72 4.97 -30.23
CA PHE A 172 12.64 3.67 -29.57
C PHE A 172 11.21 3.23 -29.25
N ASN A 173 10.15 3.93 -29.69
CA ASN A 173 8.75 3.51 -29.53
C ASN A 173 8.35 3.06 -28.09
N LYS A 174 8.93 3.70 -27.07
CA LYS A 174 8.82 3.39 -25.63
C LYS A 174 9.46 2.06 -25.18
N GLU A 175 10.33 1.48 -26.00
CA GLU A 175 11.11 0.27 -25.68
C GLU A 175 12.26 0.54 -24.69
N ILE A 176 12.68 1.80 -24.51
CA ILE A 176 13.66 2.20 -23.48
C ILE A 176 12.98 3.04 -22.39
N THR A 177 13.55 3.02 -21.18
CA THR A 177 13.06 3.88 -20.08
C THR A 177 13.38 5.34 -20.37
N LEU A 178 12.64 6.25 -19.73
CA LEU A 178 12.92 7.68 -19.85
C LEU A 178 14.30 8.04 -19.29
N GLU A 179 14.77 7.31 -18.28
CA GLU A 179 16.12 7.46 -17.72
C GLU A 179 17.20 7.00 -18.71
N GLU A 180 16.99 5.87 -19.40
CA GLU A 180 17.87 5.44 -20.48
C GLU A 180 17.90 6.46 -21.63
N ALA A 181 16.74 7.01 -22.01
CA ALA A 181 16.66 8.03 -23.04
C ALA A 181 17.38 9.34 -22.64
N LYS A 182 17.28 9.75 -21.36
CA LYS A 182 18.05 10.88 -20.80
C LYS A 182 19.55 10.57 -20.81
N HIS A 183 19.94 9.34 -20.47
CA HIS A 183 21.34 8.92 -20.48
C HIS A 183 21.92 8.96 -21.91
N LEU A 184 21.22 8.41 -22.90
CA LEU A 184 21.61 8.48 -24.31
C LEU A 184 21.71 9.93 -24.79
N HIS A 185 20.70 10.76 -24.48
CA HIS A 185 20.71 12.18 -24.80
C HIS A 185 21.93 12.91 -24.20
N SER A 186 22.25 12.65 -22.93
CA SER A 186 23.43 13.24 -22.27
C SER A 186 24.75 12.80 -22.88
N LYS A 187 24.87 11.53 -23.27
CA LYS A 187 26.08 10.99 -23.91
C LYS A 187 26.30 11.60 -25.28
N ILE A 188 25.24 11.76 -26.08
CA ILE A 188 25.32 12.41 -27.40
C ILE A 188 25.67 13.90 -27.24
N LEU A 189 25.09 14.60 -26.25
CA LEU A 189 25.47 15.98 -25.94
C LEU A 189 26.96 16.10 -25.55
N SER A 190 27.45 15.16 -24.74
CA SER A 190 28.86 15.16 -24.29
C SER A 190 29.85 14.77 -25.40
N SER A 191 29.41 14.07 -26.44
CA SER A 191 30.29 13.61 -27.50
C SER A 191 30.65 14.70 -28.51
N GLY A 192 29.89 15.81 -28.53
CA GLY A 192 30.09 16.92 -29.45
C GLY A 192 29.69 16.64 -30.90
N ASN A 193 29.21 15.44 -31.23
CA ASN A 193 28.94 15.01 -32.62
C ASN A 193 27.58 15.51 -33.16
N VAL A 194 26.94 16.48 -32.50
CA VAL A 194 25.59 16.97 -32.81
C VAL A 194 25.50 18.46 -32.51
N ARG A 195 24.59 19.15 -33.19
CA ARG A 195 24.31 20.56 -32.91
C ARG A 195 23.38 20.66 -31.71
N VAL A 196 23.78 21.42 -30.69
CA VAL A 196 22.95 21.65 -29.49
C VAL A 196 22.16 22.94 -29.67
N VAL A 197 20.83 22.84 -29.62
CA VAL A 197 19.95 24.02 -29.57
C VAL A 197 19.47 24.21 -28.14
N GLY A 198 19.72 25.39 -27.55
CA GLY A 198 19.18 25.79 -26.25
C GLY A 198 19.49 24.85 -25.07
N ASN A 199 20.67 24.22 -25.06
CA ASN A 199 21.13 23.24 -24.04
C ASN A 199 20.27 21.97 -23.85
N ARG A 200 19.21 21.77 -24.63
CA ARG A 200 18.20 20.72 -24.37
C ARG A 200 17.80 19.89 -25.58
N TYR A 201 18.23 20.28 -26.76
CA TYR A 201 17.75 19.72 -28.01
C TYR A 201 18.93 19.26 -28.86
N LEU A 202 18.86 18.02 -29.34
CA LEU A 202 19.74 17.51 -30.37
C LEU A 202 19.20 17.94 -31.73
N ALA A 203 20.04 18.56 -32.53
CA ALA A 203 19.82 18.84 -33.93
C ALA A 203 20.94 18.21 -34.75
N TYR A 204 20.62 17.87 -36.00
CA TYR A 204 21.59 17.40 -36.97
C TYR A 204 22.72 18.44 -37.20
N SER A 205 23.94 17.94 -37.42
CA SER A 205 25.13 18.73 -37.79
C SER A 205 25.96 17.99 -38.83
N THR A 206 26.79 18.70 -39.58
CA THR A 206 27.75 18.10 -40.52
C THR A 206 28.79 17.20 -39.82
N GLU A 207 29.03 17.41 -38.53
CA GLU A 207 29.91 16.58 -37.69
C GLU A 207 29.27 15.22 -37.36
N THR A 208 27.93 15.15 -37.37
CA THR A 208 27.16 13.92 -37.14
C THR A 208 27.37 12.91 -38.26
N ASP A 209 27.35 13.35 -39.52
CA ASP A 209 27.61 12.49 -40.68
C ASP A 209 29.06 12.02 -40.72
N LEU A 210 30.00 12.92 -40.43
CA LEU A 210 31.43 12.60 -40.41
C LEU A 210 31.73 11.55 -39.32
N PHE A 211 31.09 11.66 -38.16
CA PHE A 211 31.25 10.71 -37.06
C PHE A 211 30.66 9.33 -37.39
N LEU A 212 29.46 9.26 -37.98
CA LEU A 212 28.87 8.00 -38.44
C LEU A 212 29.69 7.34 -39.56
N SER A 213 30.25 8.14 -40.49
CA SER A 213 31.12 7.63 -41.56
C SER A 213 32.43 7.00 -41.07
N ARG A 214 32.85 7.34 -39.84
CA ARG A 214 34.05 6.81 -39.17
C ARG A 214 33.76 5.63 -38.24
N GLY A 215 32.55 5.08 -38.29
CA GLY A 215 32.14 3.90 -37.51
C GLY A 215 31.21 4.20 -36.33
N GLY A 216 30.84 5.46 -36.07
CA GLY A 216 29.92 5.79 -34.98
C GLY A 216 30.44 5.39 -33.59
N PHE A 217 29.53 5.23 -32.63
CA PHE A 217 29.85 4.73 -31.29
C PHE A 217 30.05 3.21 -31.24
N SER A 218 29.51 2.46 -32.21
CA SER A 218 29.62 0.99 -32.30
C SER A 218 30.83 0.48 -33.10
N GLY A 219 31.60 1.36 -33.72
CA GLY A 219 32.76 1.00 -34.53
C GLY A 219 33.88 0.34 -33.72
N ASP A 220 34.24 -0.90 -34.08
CA ASP A 220 35.33 -1.65 -33.47
C ASP A 220 36.66 -0.88 -33.59
N SER A 221 37.30 -0.62 -32.46
CA SER A 221 38.62 -0.01 -32.38
C SER A 221 39.71 -0.98 -32.85
N LYS A 222 39.91 -1.17 -34.16
CA LYS A 222 41.16 -1.68 -34.76
C LYS A 222 41.43 -1.04 -36.12
N GLU A 223 42.59 -0.36 -36.19
CA GLU A 223 43.25 0.28 -37.36
C GLU A 223 42.63 1.64 -37.81
N ALA A 224 43.34 2.77 -37.98
CA ALA A 224 44.76 3.05 -38.12
C ALA A 224 45.14 4.50 -37.72
N TYR A 225 46.30 4.58 -37.05
CA TYR A 225 47.36 5.61 -36.94
C TYR A 225 47.22 7.07 -37.45
N ARG A 226 47.66 7.97 -36.54
CA ARG A 226 48.61 9.11 -36.69
C ARG A 226 48.73 9.82 -38.05
N THR A 227 48.38 11.11 -38.03
CA THR A 227 49.16 12.33 -38.41
C THR A 227 48.16 13.51 -38.31
N GLU A 228 48.40 14.68 -37.75
CA GLU A 228 49.59 15.52 -37.59
C GLU A 228 49.34 16.56 -36.49
N SER A 229 50.41 16.98 -35.81
CA SER A 229 50.42 18.04 -34.82
C SER A 229 50.42 19.44 -35.44
N ALA A 230 50.06 20.41 -34.60
CA ALA A 230 50.66 21.74 -34.45
C ALA A 230 49.91 22.98 -35.00
N THR A 231 49.65 23.87 -34.03
CA THR A 231 49.69 25.34 -34.10
C THR A 231 48.57 26.10 -34.81
N LYS A 232 47.70 26.73 -34.02
CA LYS A 232 47.77 28.19 -33.75
C LYS A 232 46.75 28.62 -32.69
N SER A 233 47.29 29.13 -31.58
CA SER A 233 46.85 30.32 -30.82
C SER A 233 45.35 30.69 -30.84
N THR A 234 44.71 30.54 -29.68
CA THR A 234 43.69 31.53 -29.26
C THR A 234 43.84 31.81 -27.77
N THR A 235 44.57 32.89 -27.49
CA THR A 235 44.32 33.81 -26.39
C THR A 235 42.81 34.04 -26.25
N GLU A 236 42.18 33.42 -25.23
CA GLU A 236 40.96 33.83 -24.52
C GLU A 236 40.49 32.66 -23.64
N ILE A 237 41.33 32.31 -22.66
CA ILE A 237 40.94 31.46 -21.53
C ILE A 237 40.72 32.41 -20.34
N ASN A 238 39.48 32.46 -19.84
CA ASN A 238 39.02 32.93 -18.51
C ASN A 238 37.89 33.97 -18.44
N ILE A 239 36.79 33.85 -19.21
CA ILE A 239 35.52 34.53 -18.82
C ILE A 239 34.24 33.65 -18.91
N PHE A 240 34.18 32.54 -19.65
CA PHE A 240 32.91 31.82 -19.88
C PHE A 240 32.60 30.58 -19.01
N THR A 241 33.40 30.29 -17.98
CA THR A 241 33.20 29.14 -17.07
C THR A 241 32.63 29.50 -15.70
N GLN A 242 31.79 30.53 -15.61
CA GLN A 242 30.85 30.71 -14.48
C GLN A 242 29.48 31.25 -14.96
N LYS A 243 28.75 30.41 -15.69
CA LYS A 243 27.28 30.52 -15.74
C LYS A 243 26.69 29.15 -15.43
N GLU A 244 26.97 28.68 -14.20
CA GLU A 244 26.17 27.63 -13.58
C GLU A 244 24.70 28.04 -13.64
N SER A 245 23.83 27.04 -13.79
CA SER A 245 22.40 27.18 -14.05
C SER A 245 21.71 28.14 -13.08
N MET A 246 21.52 29.39 -13.50
CA MET A 246 20.58 30.29 -12.86
C MET A 246 19.20 29.62 -12.91
N SER A 247 18.66 29.21 -11.78
CA SER A 247 17.33 28.61 -11.69
C SER A 247 16.33 29.60 -12.26
N LYS A 248 15.78 29.29 -13.45
CA LYS A 248 14.70 30.07 -14.04
C LYS A 248 13.42 29.86 -13.24
N VAL A 249 12.85 30.94 -12.72
CA VAL A 249 11.67 30.90 -11.86
C VAL A 249 10.57 31.76 -12.47
N PHE A 250 9.36 31.22 -12.52
CA PHE A 250 8.18 32.02 -12.88
C PHE A 250 7.37 32.34 -11.63
N ILE A 251 6.91 33.58 -11.47
CA ILE A 251 6.05 33.97 -10.35
C ILE A 251 4.61 34.16 -10.87
N SER A 252 3.73 33.27 -10.43
CA SER A 252 2.29 33.31 -10.67
C SER A 252 1.62 34.07 -9.54
N TYR A 253 0.88 35.12 -9.88
CA TYR A 253 0.12 35.94 -8.93
C TYR A 253 -1.17 36.46 -9.58
N ARG A 254 -2.05 37.07 -8.79
CA ARG A 254 -3.25 37.75 -9.29
C ARG A 254 -3.10 39.26 -9.19
N TRP A 255 -3.60 39.96 -10.20
CA TRP A 255 -3.71 41.42 -10.19
C TRP A 255 -4.85 41.85 -9.25
N ASP A 256 -4.58 41.85 -7.94
CA ASP A 256 -5.57 42.17 -6.90
C ASP A 256 -5.67 43.67 -6.63
N THR A 257 -4.61 44.25 -6.06
CA THR A 257 -4.52 45.69 -5.79
C THR A 257 -3.18 46.24 -6.30
N PRO A 258 -3.07 47.54 -6.60
CA PRO A 258 -1.81 48.16 -7.02
C PRO A 258 -0.67 47.93 -6.01
N GLU A 259 -0.99 47.88 -4.71
CA GLU A 259 -0.02 47.62 -3.64
C GLU A 259 0.48 46.17 -3.69
N HIS A 260 -0.41 45.19 -3.90
CA HIS A 260 -0.02 43.79 -4.05
C HIS A 260 0.84 43.58 -5.29
N GLU A 261 0.43 44.17 -6.42
CA GLU A 261 1.20 44.12 -7.67
C GLU A 261 2.59 44.74 -7.52
N LYS A 262 2.67 45.90 -6.85
CA LYS A 262 3.95 46.55 -6.54
C LYS A 262 4.84 45.65 -5.66
N LYS A 263 4.29 45.04 -4.60
CA LYS A 263 5.02 44.07 -3.75
C LYS A 263 5.56 42.90 -4.57
N VAL A 264 4.79 42.33 -5.50
CA VAL A 264 5.25 41.25 -6.37
C VAL A 264 6.40 41.69 -7.28
N VAL A 265 6.33 42.90 -7.84
CA VAL A 265 7.40 43.46 -8.68
C VAL A 265 8.68 43.66 -7.87
N GLU A 266 8.59 44.26 -6.69
CA GLU A 266 9.73 44.46 -5.78
C GLU A 266 10.35 43.12 -5.35
N PHE A 267 9.50 42.13 -5.04
CA PHE A 267 9.92 40.78 -4.72
C PHE A 267 10.61 40.08 -5.90
N THR A 268 10.11 40.28 -7.13
CA THR A 268 10.74 39.75 -8.34
C THR A 268 12.13 40.34 -8.53
N GLU A 269 12.27 41.67 -8.38
CA GLU A 269 13.56 42.35 -8.47
C GLU A 269 14.53 41.89 -7.38
N HIS A 270 14.03 41.68 -6.17
CA HIS A 270 14.81 41.15 -5.06
C HIS A 270 15.37 39.76 -5.37
N LEU A 271 14.55 38.83 -5.88
CA LEU A 271 15.00 37.51 -6.30
C LEU A 271 16.09 37.60 -7.39
N ARG A 272 15.93 38.52 -8.35
CA ARG A 272 16.92 38.76 -9.42
C ARG A 272 18.24 39.28 -8.89
N LYS A 273 18.21 40.22 -7.94
CA LYS A 273 19.41 40.72 -7.24
C LYS A 273 20.11 39.64 -6.44
N SER A 274 19.35 38.69 -5.90
CA SER A 274 19.86 37.51 -5.17
C SER A 274 20.34 36.38 -6.09
N GLY A 275 20.42 36.59 -7.40
CA GLY A 275 20.96 35.60 -8.34
C GLY A 275 19.95 34.56 -8.82
N ILE A 276 18.64 34.79 -8.68
CA ILE A 276 17.59 33.93 -9.22
C ILE A 276 17.01 34.57 -10.49
N ASP A 277 16.98 33.85 -11.62
CA ASP A 277 16.40 34.37 -12.86
C ASP A 277 14.86 34.28 -12.80
N ALA A 278 14.26 35.21 -12.04
CA ALA A 278 12.82 35.31 -11.84
C ALA A 278 12.15 36.14 -12.94
N GLU A 279 11.01 35.65 -13.43
CA GLU A 279 10.18 36.32 -14.44
C GLU A 279 8.72 36.40 -13.98
N ILE A 280 8.07 37.51 -14.30
CA ILE A 280 6.62 37.73 -14.12
C ILE A 280 5.97 38.07 -15.46
N ASP A 281 4.65 37.86 -15.52
CA ASP A 281 3.81 38.25 -16.64
C ASP A 281 3.96 39.74 -17.05
N LYS A 282 4.14 40.65 -16.09
CA LYS A 282 4.32 42.09 -16.36
C LYS A 282 5.60 42.40 -17.12
N MET A 283 6.63 41.56 -17.01
CA MET A 283 7.85 41.68 -17.83
C MET A 283 7.60 41.22 -19.28
N LEU A 284 6.61 40.35 -19.50
CA LEU A 284 6.20 39.85 -20.81
C LEU A 284 5.18 40.78 -21.47
N SER A 285 4.27 41.39 -20.71
CA SER A 285 3.27 42.34 -21.22
C SER A 285 3.88 43.66 -21.70
N GLN A 286 5.09 44.01 -21.22
CA GLN A 286 5.90 45.09 -21.80
C GLN A 286 6.39 44.79 -23.22
N LYS A 287 6.37 43.52 -23.65
CA LYS A 287 6.81 43.06 -24.97
C LYS A 287 5.63 42.64 -25.89
N GLU A 288 4.45 42.37 -25.32
CA GLU A 288 3.25 41.88 -26.02
C GLU A 288 1.95 42.52 -25.46
N THR A 289 1.06 42.99 -26.32
CA THR A 289 -0.07 43.89 -25.96
C THR A 289 -1.28 43.24 -25.25
N ALA A 290 -1.31 41.92 -25.06
CA ALA A 290 -2.46 41.23 -24.45
C ALA A 290 -2.09 39.89 -23.78
N THR A 291 -1.56 39.91 -22.56
CA THR A 291 -1.37 38.71 -21.74
C THR A 291 -2.65 38.38 -20.96
N ASN A 292 -3.37 37.34 -21.41
CA ASN A 292 -4.49 36.74 -20.66
C ASN A 292 -3.97 35.73 -19.62
N PHE A 293 -4.73 35.47 -18.56
CA PHE A 293 -4.45 34.50 -17.49
C PHE A 293 -4.09 33.10 -18.01
N GLY A 294 -4.77 32.62 -19.06
CA GLY A 294 -4.46 31.34 -19.71
C GLY A 294 -3.06 31.28 -20.35
N ALA A 295 -2.55 32.38 -20.91
CA ALA A 295 -1.20 32.42 -21.48
C ALA A 295 -0.10 32.36 -20.40
N MET A 296 -0.37 32.93 -19.21
CA MET A 296 0.52 32.85 -18.06
C MET A 296 0.65 31.42 -17.52
N MET A 297 -0.48 30.71 -17.47
CA MET A 297 -0.59 29.32 -17.03
C MET A 297 0.23 28.35 -17.89
N HIS A 298 0.12 28.46 -19.22
CA HIS A 298 0.94 27.67 -20.15
C HIS A 298 2.43 27.96 -20.00
N LYS A 299 2.79 29.24 -19.82
CA LYS A 299 4.19 29.62 -19.57
C LYS A 299 4.69 29.04 -18.26
N ALA A 300 3.95 29.17 -17.15
CA ALA A 300 4.32 28.61 -15.85
C ALA A 300 4.68 27.11 -15.92
N MET A 301 3.94 26.33 -16.73
CA MET A 301 4.24 24.90 -16.92
C MET A 301 5.60 24.63 -17.58
N MET A 302 6.17 25.58 -18.33
CA MET A 302 7.47 25.45 -19.00
C MET A 302 8.67 25.76 -18.09
N TYR A 303 8.46 26.40 -16.94
CA TYR A 303 9.54 26.76 -16.01
C TYR A 303 9.85 25.58 -15.06
N PRO A 304 11.12 25.40 -14.67
CA PRO A 304 11.51 24.35 -13.73
C PRO A 304 10.99 24.62 -12.31
N LYS A 305 10.81 25.90 -11.95
CA LYS A 305 10.29 26.35 -10.66
C LYS A 305 9.21 27.41 -10.87
N VAL A 306 8.13 27.31 -10.11
CA VAL A 306 7.00 28.25 -10.14
C VAL A 306 6.68 28.69 -8.71
N ILE A 307 6.79 29.98 -8.44
CA ILE A 307 6.31 30.57 -7.20
C ILE A 307 4.84 30.95 -7.40
N VAL A 308 3.97 30.53 -6.49
CA VAL A 308 2.54 30.93 -6.50
C VAL A 308 2.31 31.84 -5.31
N VAL A 309 2.05 33.12 -5.59
CA VAL A 309 1.77 34.13 -4.57
C VAL A 309 0.29 34.05 -4.21
N LEU A 310 0.02 33.62 -2.98
CA LEU A 310 -1.34 33.48 -2.46
C LEU A 310 -1.87 34.83 -1.96
N SER A 311 -3.13 35.10 -2.31
CA SER A 311 -3.87 36.30 -1.93
C SER A 311 -5.36 35.98 -1.88
N LYS A 312 -6.14 36.90 -1.28
CA LYS A 312 -7.60 36.73 -1.17
C LYS A 312 -8.28 36.67 -2.54
N GLY A 313 -7.81 37.50 -3.48
CA GLY A 313 -8.29 37.44 -4.84
C GLY A 313 -7.84 36.14 -5.51
N TYR A 314 -6.60 35.68 -5.33
CA TYR A 314 -6.14 34.41 -5.91
C TYR A 314 -7.06 33.26 -5.49
N LYS A 315 -7.38 33.16 -4.18
CA LYS A 315 -8.35 32.18 -3.64
C LYS A 315 -9.70 32.27 -4.32
N THR A 316 -10.29 33.46 -4.37
CA THR A 316 -11.61 33.67 -4.96
C THR A 316 -11.64 33.18 -6.41
N SER A 317 -10.62 33.47 -7.21
CA SER A 317 -10.57 32.99 -8.61
C SER A 317 -10.37 31.48 -8.72
N ALA A 318 -9.52 30.90 -7.88
CA ALA A 318 -9.25 29.47 -7.89
C ALA A 318 -10.48 28.65 -7.46
N ASP A 319 -11.22 29.11 -6.45
CA ASP A 319 -12.33 28.37 -5.86
C ASP A 319 -13.68 28.59 -6.58
N THR A 320 -13.89 29.71 -7.29
CA THR A 320 -15.22 30.06 -7.82
C THR A 320 -15.62 29.24 -9.06
N PHE A 321 -14.73 28.45 -9.68
CA PHE A 321 -15.01 27.55 -10.83
C PHE A 321 -15.89 28.13 -11.97
N ASN A 322 -16.04 29.45 -12.08
CA ASN A 322 -16.94 30.10 -13.04
C ASN A 322 -16.15 30.64 -14.24
N GLY A 323 -16.65 30.34 -15.45
CA GLY A 323 -16.22 31.01 -16.69
C GLY A 323 -14.99 30.46 -17.39
N GLY A 324 -14.63 29.18 -17.19
CA GLY A 324 -13.50 28.54 -17.88
C GLY A 324 -12.16 28.58 -17.14
N VAL A 325 -12.01 29.48 -16.15
CA VAL A 325 -10.82 29.69 -15.30
C VAL A 325 -10.51 28.51 -14.36
N GLY A 326 -11.47 27.59 -14.18
CA GLY A 326 -11.29 26.38 -13.37
C GLY A 326 -10.40 25.32 -14.04
N THR A 327 -10.30 25.34 -15.37
CA THR A 327 -9.50 24.37 -16.13
C THR A 327 -8.02 24.57 -15.82
N GLU A 328 -7.58 25.82 -15.76
CA GLU A 328 -6.20 26.18 -15.53
C GLU A 328 -5.79 25.92 -14.08
N TYR A 329 -6.62 26.27 -13.10
CA TYR A 329 -6.36 25.90 -11.70
C TYR A 329 -6.25 24.37 -11.54
N GLN A 330 -7.09 23.59 -12.21
CA GLN A 330 -6.97 22.13 -12.27
C GLN A 330 -5.64 21.67 -12.91
N LEU A 331 -5.11 22.39 -13.91
CA LEU A 331 -3.79 22.07 -14.48
C LEU A 331 -2.66 22.28 -13.47
N ILE A 332 -2.68 23.36 -12.68
CA ILE A 332 -1.69 23.55 -11.58
C ILE A 332 -1.83 22.41 -10.56
N ILE A 333 -3.06 22.09 -10.14
CA ILE A 333 -3.30 21.01 -9.17
C ILE A 333 -2.84 19.65 -9.71
N ASN A 334 -3.05 19.38 -10.99
CA ASN A 334 -2.58 18.15 -11.61
C ASN A 334 -1.06 18.11 -11.77
N ASP A 335 -0.41 19.24 -12.11
CA ASP A 335 1.04 19.29 -12.29
C ASP A 335 1.78 19.31 -10.96
N ILE A 336 1.29 20.00 -9.93
CA ILE A 336 1.88 19.99 -8.58
C ILE A 336 1.82 18.59 -7.94
N ASN A 337 0.80 17.79 -8.25
CA ASN A 337 0.71 16.39 -7.83
C ASN A 337 1.75 15.50 -8.52
N LYS A 338 2.17 15.85 -9.74
CA LYS A 338 3.20 15.11 -10.50
C LYS A 338 4.62 15.61 -10.21
N GLN A 339 4.77 16.90 -9.94
CA GLN A 339 6.05 17.60 -9.81
C GLN A 339 6.16 18.25 -8.42
N GLY A 340 6.40 17.43 -7.40
CA GLY A 340 6.35 17.85 -5.99
C GLY A 340 7.34 18.96 -5.60
N LYS A 341 8.44 19.16 -6.35
CA LYS A 341 9.45 20.21 -6.09
C LYS A 341 9.29 21.47 -6.94
N LYS A 342 8.36 21.49 -7.91
CA LYS A 342 8.25 22.58 -8.90
C LYS A 342 7.53 23.80 -8.35
N TYR A 343 6.40 23.60 -7.69
CA TYR A 343 5.54 24.69 -7.22
C TYR A 343 5.86 25.04 -5.77
N ILE A 344 6.11 26.31 -5.51
CA ILE A 344 6.40 26.85 -4.18
C ILE A 344 5.31 27.88 -3.86
N LEU A 345 4.46 27.55 -2.89
CA LEU A 345 3.39 28.43 -2.46
C LEU A 345 3.96 29.46 -1.48
N VAL A 346 3.71 30.75 -1.70
CA VAL A 346 4.20 31.84 -0.84
C VAL A 346 3.07 32.79 -0.46
N SER A 347 3.23 33.46 0.68
CA SER A 347 2.37 34.58 1.09
C SER A 347 3.23 35.70 1.66
N PHE A 348 2.83 36.96 1.41
CA PHE A 348 3.50 38.13 1.98
C PHE A 348 2.99 38.52 3.36
N ASP A 349 1.76 38.15 3.69
CA ASP A 349 1.01 38.70 4.83
C ASP A 349 0.41 37.56 5.69
N GLY A 350 1.23 36.56 6.04
CA GLY A 350 0.82 35.45 6.92
C GLY A 350 0.14 34.28 6.20
N ARG A 351 -0.49 33.37 6.96
CA ARG A 351 -1.26 32.23 6.44
C ARG A 351 -2.74 32.22 6.88
N PRO A 352 -3.52 33.30 6.65
CA PRO A 352 -4.96 33.27 6.94
C PRO A 352 -5.69 32.30 5.99
N ASP A 353 -6.71 31.60 6.47
CA ASP A 353 -7.48 30.66 5.63
C ASP A 353 -8.13 31.34 4.41
N GLU A 354 -8.37 32.67 4.48
CA GLU A 354 -8.92 33.50 3.41
C GLU A 354 -8.05 33.62 2.16
N ILE A 355 -6.76 33.29 2.24
CA ILE A 355 -5.85 33.36 1.08
C ILE A 355 -5.52 31.99 0.48
N ILE A 356 -5.95 30.90 1.12
CA ILE A 356 -5.59 29.52 0.73
C ILE A 356 -6.74 28.90 -0.08
N PRO A 357 -6.54 28.64 -1.40
CA PRO A 357 -7.47 27.87 -2.23
C PRO A 357 -7.69 26.44 -1.73
N PHE A 358 -8.85 25.84 -2.01
CA PHE A 358 -9.22 24.50 -1.54
C PHE A 358 -8.18 23.42 -1.94
N GLY A 359 -7.72 23.44 -3.20
CA GLY A 359 -6.74 22.48 -3.73
C GLY A 359 -5.31 22.60 -3.15
N PHE A 360 -5.02 23.65 -2.39
CA PHE A 360 -3.73 23.84 -1.71
C PHE A 360 -3.79 23.56 -0.20
N ILE A 361 -4.97 23.19 0.34
CA ILE A 361 -5.10 22.78 1.74
C ILE A 361 -4.16 21.61 2.04
N GLY A 362 -3.44 21.69 3.16
CA GLY A 362 -2.49 20.67 3.59
C GLY A 362 -1.11 20.72 2.92
N ARG A 363 -0.87 21.67 1.99
CA ARG A 363 0.46 21.89 1.39
C ARG A 363 1.29 22.87 2.21
N ASP A 364 2.61 22.74 2.09
CA ASP A 364 3.54 23.70 2.69
C ASP A 364 3.46 25.05 1.97
N ILE A 365 3.29 26.13 2.75
CA ILE A 365 3.16 27.50 2.27
C ILE A 365 4.22 28.34 2.95
N ILE A 366 5.14 28.94 2.23
CA ILE A 366 6.15 29.79 2.84
C ILE A 366 5.54 31.15 3.18
N ASP A 367 5.65 31.54 4.44
CA ASP A 367 5.23 32.84 4.92
C ASP A 367 6.42 33.80 4.92
N LEU A 368 6.46 34.70 3.94
CA LEU A 368 7.54 35.67 3.74
C LEU A 368 7.49 36.83 4.74
N SER A 369 6.45 36.94 5.55
CA SER A 369 6.41 37.89 6.67
C SER A 369 7.29 37.47 7.84
N LYS A 370 7.69 36.20 7.90
CA LYS A 370 8.51 35.64 8.97
C LYS A 370 10.00 35.79 8.69
N PRO A 371 10.85 35.96 9.73
CA PRO A 371 12.30 36.11 9.57
C PRO A 371 12.98 34.95 8.83
N ASP A 372 12.44 33.73 8.92
CA ASP A 372 12.97 32.51 8.28
C ASP A 372 12.33 32.20 6.91
N GLY A 373 11.33 32.98 6.51
CA GLY A 373 10.56 32.73 5.29
C GLY A 373 11.41 32.82 4.02
N GLU A 374 12.30 33.80 3.97
CA GLU A 374 13.19 34.02 2.84
C GLU A 374 14.20 32.88 2.66
N GLU A 375 14.87 32.46 3.74
CA GLU A 375 15.81 31.34 3.69
C GLU A 375 15.13 30.06 3.21
N LYS A 376 13.94 29.76 3.75
CA LYS A 376 13.12 28.62 3.32
C LYS A 376 12.77 28.68 1.84
N LEU A 377 12.46 29.87 1.32
CA LEU A 377 12.19 30.06 -0.10
C LEU A 377 13.42 29.75 -0.94
N PHE A 378 14.58 30.33 -0.61
CA PHE A 378 15.80 30.09 -1.37
C PHE A 378 16.21 28.62 -1.36
N ARG A 379 16.14 27.94 -0.21
CA ARG A 379 16.40 26.50 -0.12
C ARG A 379 15.52 25.70 -1.08
N LYS A 380 14.21 25.98 -1.13
CA LYS A 380 13.29 25.31 -2.06
C LYS A 380 13.54 25.67 -3.54
N LEU A 381 13.94 26.90 -3.84
CA LEU A 381 14.26 27.34 -5.20
C LEU A 381 15.54 26.70 -5.73
N LEU A 382 16.52 26.49 -4.85
CA LEU A 382 17.83 25.93 -5.16
C LEU A 382 17.91 24.42 -4.96
N ASP A 383 16.81 23.77 -4.56
CA ASP A 383 16.74 22.35 -4.20
C ASP A 383 17.79 21.95 -3.13
N GLN A 384 18.05 22.85 -2.19
CA GLN A 384 18.95 22.63 -1.05
C GLN A 384 18.17 22.08 0.15
N ASP A 385 18.66 20.98 0.69
CA ASP A 385 18.07 20.35 1.87
C ASP A 385 18.30 21.20 3.13
N GLU A 386 17.32 21.19 4.04
CA GLU A 386 17.44 21.84 5.36
C GLU A 386 18.33 21.03 6.31
N TYR A 387 18.23 19.70 6.22
CA TYR A 387 18.95 18.75 7.06
C TYR A 387 19.72 17.77 6.18
N VAL A 388 20.98 17.53 6.53
CA VAL A 388 21.81 16.48 5.92
C VAL A 388 21.87 15.32 6.90
N PHE A 389 21.33 14.17 6.50
CA PHE A 389 21.39 12.94 7.29
C PHE A 389 22.67 12.18 6.96
N SER A 390 23.25 11.51 7.96
CA SER A 390 24.38 10.60 7.75
C SER A 390 23.97 9.40 6.90
N GLU A 391 24.94 8.82 6.19
CA GLU A 391 24.73 7.54 5.51
C GLU A 391 24.29 6.45 6.50
N VAL A 392 23.44 5.54 6.01
CA VAL A 392 22.97 4.42 6.82
C VAL A 392 24.18 3.56 7.19
N SER A 393 24.42 3.40 8.49
CA SER A 393 25.48 2.53 8.99
C SER A 393 25.34 1.11 8.43
N PRO A 394 26.41 0.47 7.92
CA PRO A 394 26.37 -0.94 7.53
C PRO A 394 26.14 -1.85 8.75
N ASP A 395 26.55 -1.39 9.93
CA ASP A 395 26.34 -2.08 11.18
C ASP A 395 24.90 -1.87 11.65
N LYS A 396 24.09 -2.92 11.54
CA LYS A 396 22.76 -2.93 12.13
C LYS A 396 22.89 -2.99 13.66
N PRO A 397 22.15 -2.16 14.41
CA PRO A 397 22.08 -2.32 15.84
C PRO A 397 21.55 -3.73 16.15
N SER A 398 22.37 -4.50 16.86
CA SER A 398 21.99 -5.82 17.35
C SER A 398 21.21 -5.63 18.65
N PHE A 399 19.94 -6.02 18.62
CA PHE A 399 19.13 -6.15 19.81
C PHE A 399 19.00 -7.64 20.09
N GLU A 400 19.27 -8.07 21.32
CA GLU A 400 18.94 -9.43 21.72
C GLU A 400 17.43 -9.63 21.52
N PRO A 401 16.99 -10.69 20.81
CA PRO A 401 15.58 -10.96 20.65
C PRO A 401 14.98 -11.14 22.04
N VAL A 402 14.01 -10.28 22.37
CA VAL A 402 13.18 -10.48 23.56
C VAL A 402 12.59 -11.87 23.43
N GLN A 403 12.91 -12.76 24.37
CA GLN A 403 12.29 -14.06 24.42
C GLN A 403 10.78 -13.84 24.50
N ILE A 404 10.07 -14.32 23.47
CA ILE A 404 8.62 -14.32 23.46
C ILE A 404 8.22 -15.33 24.53
N GLY A 405 7.68 -14.84 25.64
CA GLY A 405 7.04 -15.71 26.64
C GLY A 405 5.94 -16.53 25.98
N GLU A 406 5.64 -17.71 26.54
CA GLU A 406 4.53 -18.55 26.05
C GLU A 406 3.25 -17.71 25.86
N PHE A 407 2.53 -17.99 24.78
CA PHE A 407 1.22 -17.40 24.55
C PHE A 407 0.32 -17.71 25.73
N MET A 408 0.10 -16.70 26.58
CA MET A 408 -1.02 -16.69 27.51
C MET A 408 -2.19 -16.08 26.76
N ALA A 409 -3.21 -16.89 26.46
CA ALA A 409 -4.51 -16.35 26.12
C ALA A 409 -4.86 -15.31 27.20
N VAL A 410 -5.19 -14.09 26.79
CA VAL A 410 -5.67 -13.06 27.71
C VAL A 410 -6.95 -13.61 28.34
N SER A 411 -6.83 -14.25 29.50
CA SER A 411 -7.98 -14.49 30.36
C SER A 411 -8.57 -13.11 30.64
N PRO A 412 -9.90 -12.91 30.53
CA PRO A 412 -10.51 -11.62 30.84
C PRO A 412 -9.94 -11.16 32.18
N GLU A 413 -9.29 -9.99 32.20
CA GLU A 413 -8.66 -9.47 33.41
C GLU A 413 -9.68 -9.59 34.54
N SER A 414 -9.39 -10.46 35.51
CA SER A 414 -10.34 -10.74 36.58
C SER A 414 -10.50 -9.46 37.40
N ILE A 415 -11.61 -8.78 37.15
CA ILE A 415 -12.07 -7.55 37.80
C ILE A 415 -11.89 -7.66 39.33
N ILE A 416 -12.15 -8.84 39.86
CA ILE A 416 -11.84 -9.26 41.23
C ILE A 416 -10.70 -10.28 41.22
N LYS A 417 -9.57 -9.92 41.82
CA LYS A 417 -8.45 -10.84 42.06
C LYS A 417 -8.63 -11.56 43.38
N ILE A 418 -8.43 -12.88 43.38
CA ILE A 418 -8.43 -13.72 44.59
C ILE A 418 -7.03 -13.69 45.21
N GLU A 419 -6.94 -13.10 46.39
CA GLU A 419 -5.72 -13.01 47.20
C GLU A 419 -5.55 -14.26 48.08
N VAL A 420 -4.38 -14.41 48.70
CA VAL A 420 -4.17 -15.48 49.68
C VAL A 420 -5.18 -15.32 50.82
N PRO A 421 -6.01 -16.34 51.13
CA PRO A 421 -7.00 -16.27 52.19
C PRO A 421 -6.37 -15.99 53.54
N SER A 422 -7.04 -15.19 54.37
CA SER A 422 -6.61 -14.99 55.75
C SER A 422 -6.94 -16.24 56.58
N ILE A 423 -5.90 -16.88 57.12
CA ILE A 423 -6.00 -18.02 58.03
C ILE A 423 -5.67 -17.55 59.44
N LYS A 424 -6.57 -17.81 60.38
CA LYS A 424 -6.31 -17.62 61.81
C LYS A 424 -6.39 -18.96 62.53
N LYS A 425 -5.31 -19.34 63.23
CA LYS A 425 -5.32 -20.50 64.12
C LYS A 425 -6.25 -20.23 65.31
N GLY A 426 -7.20 -21.12 65.52
CA GLY A 426 -8.07 -21.16 66.69
C GLY A 426 -7.55 -22.14 67.75
N ASN A 427 -8.50 -22.86 68.34
CA ASN A 427 -8.25 -23.80 69.42
C ASN A 427 -7.46 -25.02 68.93
N THR A 428 -6.57 -25.51 69.78
CA THR A 428 -5.75 -26.69 69.51
C THR A 428 -5.91 -27.69 70.63
N SER A 429 -6.12 -28.96 70.28
CA SER A 429 -6.02 -30.10 71.19
C SER A 429 -4.73 -30.84 70.88
N SER A 430 -3.99 -31.25 71.91
CA SER A 430 -2.73 -31.97 71.77
C SER A 430 -2.66 -33.15 72.73
N ILE A 431 -1.84 -34.14 72.39
CA ILE A 431 -1.54 -35.30 73.22
C ILE A 431 -0.08 -35.69 72.98
N ALA A 432 0.65 -36.02 74.05
CA ALA A 432 2.05 -36.47 73.96
C ALA A 432 2.97 -35.60 73.07
N GLY A 433 2.79 -34.27 73.10
CA GLY A 433 3.63 -33.33 72.34
C GLY A 433 3.30 -33.21 70.85
N VAL A 434 2.20 -33.79 70.36
CA VAL A 434 1.71 -33.67 68.98
C VAL A 434 0.27 -33.17 68.92
N TYR A 435 -0.16 -32.63 67.79
CA TYR A 435 -1.53 -32.13 67.62
C TYR A 435 -2.54 -33.28 67.47
N LYS A 436 -3.60 -33.26 68.28
CA LYS A 436 -4.77 -34.14 68.10
C LYS A 436 -5.77 -33.50 67.12
N SER A 437 -6.01 -32.20 67.29
CA SER A 437 -6.81 -31.40 66.37
C SER A 437 -6.45 -29.93 66.42
N ILE A 438 -6.63 -29.23 65.31
CA ILE A 438 -6.43 -27.78 65.19
C ILE A 438 -7.64 -27.19 64.48
N GLU A 439 -8.23 -26.17 65.09
CA GLU A 439 -9.26 -25.36 64.47
C GLU A 439 -8.62 -24.13 63.80
N PHE A 440 -9.14 -23.76 62.64
CA PHE A 440 -8.75 -22.60 61.89
C PHE A 440 -9.99 -21.82 61.46
N THR A 441 -9.85 -20.51 61.37
CA THR A 441 -10.82 -19.64 60.72
C THR A 441 -10.23 -19.22 59.38
N LEU A 442 -10.85 -19.69 58.29
CA LEU A 442 -10.52 -19.38 56.91
C LEU A 442 -11.38 -18.22 56.41
N ARG A 443 -10.77 -17.16 55.90
CA ARG A 443 -11.47 -16.02 55.27
C ARG A 443 -10.95 -15.80 53.86
N PRO A 444 -11.78 -16.02 52.82
CA PRO A 444 -11.47 -15.60 51.46
C PRO A 444 -11.15 -14.11 51.39
N THR A 445 -10.12 -13.74 50.63
CA THR A 445 -9.69 -12.35 50.48
C THR A 445 -9.66 -11.97 49.01
N PHE A 446 -10.17 -10.78 48.69
CA PHE A 446 -10.37 -10.34 47.31
C PHE A 446 -9.89 -8.91 47.13
N ARG A 447 -9.33 -8.60 45.96
CA ARG A 447 -8.90 -7.25 45.57
C ARG A 447 -9.64 -6.82 44.30
N ASN A 448 -10.19 -5.61 44.31
CA ASN A 448 -10.67 -5.00 43.07
C ASN A 448 -9.50 -4.51 42.21
N ALA A 449 -9.27 -5.15 41.06
CA ALA A 449 -8.21 -4.80 40.12
C ALA A 449 -8.72 -4.08 38.86
N SER A 450 -10.02 -3.80 38.77
CA SER A 450 -10.67 -3.26 37.56
C SER A 450 -10.43 -1.78 37.28
N GLY A 451 -9.83 -1.04 38.23
CA GLY A 451 -9.70 0.42 38.15
C GLY A 451 -11.01 1.20 38.33
N LYS A 452 -12.15 0.53 38.49
CA LYS A 452 -13.49 1.12 38.70
C LYS A 452 -14.16 0.60 39.97
N THR A 453 -15.15 1.31 40.49
CA THR A 453 -15.96 0.82 41.62
C THR A 453 -16.89 -0.31 41.16
N ILE A 454 -16.99 -1.38 41.96
CA ILE A 454 -17.83 -2.55 41.67
C ILE A 454 -18.94 -2.63 42.71
N ASP A 455 -20.17 -2.89 42.26
CA ASP A 455 -21.37 -3.04 43.09
C ASP A 455 -21.55 -4.51 43.55
N GLY A 456 -20.51 -5.05 44.20
CA GLY A 456 -20.54 -6.40 44.76
C GLY A 456 -20.25 -7.53 43.76
N PHE A 457 -20.16 -8.75 44.28
CA PHE A 457 -19.99 -9.99 43.49
C PHE A 457 -20.35 -11.23 44.33
N ALA A 458 -20.64 -12.34 43.65
CA ALA A 458 -20.83 -13.64 44.30
C ALA A 458 -19.56 -14.48 44.25
N TYR A 459 -19.34 -15.33 45.25
CA TYR A 459 -18.23 -16.27 45.27
C TYR A 459 -18.64 -17.60 45.89
N SER A 460 -17.93 -18.67 45.53
CA SER A 460 -18.01 -19.97 46.19
C SER A 460 -16.67 -20.36 46.77
N LEU A 461 -16.70 -21.02 47.93
CA LEU A 461 -15.55 -21.58 48.60
C LEU A 461 -15.76 -23.09 48.74
N LYS A 462 -14.91 -23.89 48.10
CA LYS A 462 -14.93 -25.34 48.13
C LYS A 462 -13.80 -25.87 49.00
N ILE A 463 -14.14 -26.65 50.03
CA ILE A 463 -13.19 -27.31 50.93
C ILE A 463 -13.51 -28.78 51.07
N LYS A 464 -12.52 -29.61 51.40
CA LYS A 464 -12.72 -31.04 51.58
C LYS A 464 -13.61 -31.34 52.79
N THR A 465 -14.45 -32.36 52.70
CA THR A 465 -15.41 -32.70 53.78
C THR A 465 -14.75 -33.00 55.11
N GLU A 466 -13.55 -33.58 55.12
CA GLU A 466 -12.81 -33.93 56.33
C GLU A 466 -12.23 -32.71 57.07
N MET A 467 -12.29 -31.52 56.46
CA MET A 467 -11.87 -30.25 57.05
C MET A 467 -13.04 -29.47 57.64
N ALA A 468 -14.27 -29.83 57.26
CA ALA A 468 -15.45 -29.06 57.61
C ALA A 468 -16.07 -29.58 58.92
N PRO A 469 -16.47 -28.70 59.85
CA PRO A 469 -17.30 -29.04 61.00
C PRO A 469 -18.55 -29.87 60.64
N GLU A 470 -18.92 -30.79 61.54
CA GLU A 470 -20.04 -31.74 61.36
C GLU A 470 -21.44 -31.08 61.22
N HIS A 471 -21.56 -29.77 61.47
CA HIS A 471 -22.84 -29.05 61.49
C HIS A 471 -23.11 -28.20 60.24
N TYR A 472 -22.38 -28.38 59.15
CA TYR A 472 -22.69 -27.70 57.90
C TYR A 472 -23.84 -28.36 57.15
N SER A 473 -24.91 -27.61 56.91
CA SER A 473 -26.12 -28.02 56.17
C SER A 473 -26.02 -27.81 54.65
N GLN A 474 -24.81 -27.62 54.12
CA GLN A 474 -24.55 -27.36 52.69
C GLN A 474 -24.47 -28.68 51.90
N PRO A 475 -24.78 -28.67 50.59
CA PRO A 475 -24.70 -29.86 49.75
C PRO A 475 -23.26 -30.40 49.70
N ILE A 476 -23.12 -31.72 49.89
CA ILE A 476 -21.87 -32.44 49.71
C ILE A 476 -21.77 -32.83 48.24
N GLU A 477 -20.77 -32.31 47.55
CA GLU A 477 -20.53 -32.57 46.13
C GLU A 477 -19.15 -33.23 45.98
N ASP A 478 -19.15 -34.50 45.59
CA ASP A 478 -17.93 -35.30 45.36
C ASP A 478 -16.89 -35.24 46.50
N GLY A 479 -17.34 -35.27 47.76
CA GLY A 479 -16.46 -35.24 48.93
C GLY A 479 -15.98 -33.85 49.35
N TYR A 480 -16.61 -32.79 48.83
CA TYR A 480 -16.35 -31.40 49.22
C TYR A 480 -17.60 -30.71 49.76
N PHE A 481 -17.40 -29.76 50.67
CA PHE A 481 -18.40 -28.75 51.01
C PHE A 481 -18.17 -27.49 50.17
N VAL A 482 -19.26 -26.96 49.62
CA VAL A 482 -19.27 -25.71 48.85
C VAL A 482 -20.05 -24.67 49.64
N PHE A 483 -19.42 -23.54 49.94
CA PHE A 483 -20.05 -22.38 50.56
C PHE A 483 -20.28 -21.32 49.50
N ASN A 484 -21.54 -21.04 49.16
CA ASN A 484 -21.89 -19.97 48.24
C ASN A 484 -22.27 -18.71 49.03
N GLU A 485 -21.65 -17.59 48.71
CA GLU A 485 -21.78 -16.33 49.44
C GLU A 485 -21.77 -15.15 48.47
N GLU A 486 -22.28 -14.01 48.94
CA GLU A 486 -22.32 -12.77 48.17
C GLU A 486 -21.73 -11.61 48.95
N VAL A 487 -20.93 -10.79 48.28
CA VAL A 487 -20.48 -9.49 48.78
C VAL A 487 -21.34 -8.42 48.13
N SER A 488 -22.27 -7.83 48.87
CA SER A 488 -23.18 -6.79 48.36
C SER A 488 -22.68 -5.34 48.59
N LYS A 489 -21.48 -5.16 49.15
CA LYS A 489 -20.92 -3.83 49.42
C LYS A 489 -20.17 -3.29 48.21
N LYS A 490 -20.21 -1.96 48.02
CA LYS A 490 -19.39 -1.27 47.00
C LYS A 490 -17.90 -1.44 47.27
N ILE A 491 -17.16 -1.80 46.23
CA ILE A 491 -15.73 -2.09 46.30
C ILE A 491 -14.98 -1.11 45.41
N TYR A 492 -14.25 -0.18 46.02
CA TYR A 492 -13.46 0.82 45.29
C TYR A 492 -12.22 0.21 44.61
N PRO A 493 -11.65 0.87 43.60
CA PRO A 493 -10.43 0.42 42.93
C PRO A 493 -9.30 0.13 43.93
N ASN A 494 -8.61 -1.00 43.76
CA ASN A 494 -7.52 -1.50 44.62
C ASN A 494 -7.90 -1.81 46.08
N LEU A 495 -9.18 -1.72 46.46
CA LEU A 495 -9.62 -2.08 47.80
C LEU A 495 -9.55 -3.60 47.99
N ILE A 496 -9.00 -4.01 49.13
CA ILE A 496 -8.98 -5.40 49.59
C ILE A 496 -10.13 -5.61 50.57
N ILE A 497 -10.93 -6.64 50.32
CA ILE A 497 -12.05 -7.03 51.17
C ILE A 497 -11.95 -8.50 51.57
N ASN A 498 -12.60 -8.86 52.66
CA ASN A 498 -12.70 -10.24 53.13
C ASN A 498 -14.14 -10.73 52.98
N GLY A 499 -14.29 -11.97 52.52
CA GLY A 499 -15.54 -12.71 52.56
C GLY A 499 -15.88 -13.21 53.97
N ASN A 500 -16.98 -13.96 54.05
CA ASN A 500 -17.43 -14.62 55.25
C ASN A 500 -16.42 -15.67 55.72
N SER A 501 -16.27 -15.79 57.04
CA SER A 501 -15.36 -16.74 57.65
C SER A 501 -15.97 -18.13 57.75
N VAL A 502 -15.20 -19.12 57.32
CA VAL A 502 -15.51 -20.55 57.47
C VAL A 502 -14.58 -21.15 58.51
N ASN A 503 -15.15 -21.92 59.44
CA ASN A 503 -14.36 -22.65 60.42
C ASN A 503 -13.94 -23.98 59.81
N VAL A 504 -12.69 -24.33 60.01
CA VAL A 504 -12.06 -25.54 59.50
C VAL A 504 -11.44 -26.27 60.68
N LYS A 505 -11.63 -27.59 60.76
CA LYS A 505 -11.03 -28.42 61.80
C LYS A 505 -10.20 -29.52 61.16
N ILE A 506 -8.91 -29.54 61.47
CA ILE A 506 -7.97 -30.55 61.01
C ILE A 506 -7.63 -31.47 62.18
N THR A 507 -7.74 -32.77 61.99
CA THR A 507 -7.47 -33.80 63.00
C THR A 507 -6.37 -34.73 62.50
N GLY A 508 -5.79 -35.54 63.41
CA GLY A 508 -4.82 -36.56 63.01
C GLY A 508 -5.38 -37.60 62.01
N GLN A 509 -6.70 -37.77 61.93
CA GLN A 509 -7.32 -38.63 60.92
C GLN A 509 -7.51 -37.90 59.58
N SER A 510 -7.94 -36.63 59.61
CA SER A 510 -8.20 -35.89 58.38
C SER A 510 -6.93 -35.46 57.66
N ILE A 511 -5.82 -35.22 58.38
CA ILE A 511 -4.55 -34.76 57.78
C ILE A 511 -4.08 -35.67 56.63
N TYR A 512 -4.23 -37.00 56.75
CA TYR A 512 -3.81 -37.94 55.73
C TYR A 512 -4.64 -37.87 54.44
N ARG A 513 -5.87 -37.38 54.53
CA ARG A 513 -6.82 -37.29 53.40
C ARG A 513 -6.82 -35.91 52.76
N ILE A 514 -6.40 -34.86 53.47
CA ILE A 514 -6.50 -33.47 53.01
C ILE A 514 -5.18 -32.95 52.43
N LEU A 515 -4.03 -33.52 52.80
CA LEU A 515 -2.74 -33.13 52.20
C LEU A 515 -2.71 -33.52 50.71
N GLY A 516 -2.16 -32.66 49.87
CA GLY A 516 -2.21 -32.75 48.41
C GLY A 516 -3.55 -32.36 47.79
N THR A 517 -4.50 -31.85 48.59
CA THR A 517 -5.75 -31.26 48.08
C THR A 517 -5.72 -29.73 48.18
N ALA A 518 -6.69 -29.08 47.54
CA ALA A 518 -6.79 -27.63 47.52
C ALA A 518 -8.10 -27.11 48.11
N VAL A 519 -8.01 -25.93 48.70
CA VAL A 519 -9.14 -25.03 48.93
C VAL A 519 -9.36 -24.24 47.65
N THR A 520 -10.51 -24.40 47.01
CA THR A 520 -10.84 -23.69 45.76
C THR A 520 -11.77 -22.53 46.06
N ILE A 521 -11.40 -21.33 45.61
CA ILE A 521 -12.27 -20.15 45.66
C ILE A 521 -12.66 -19.80 44.23
N THR A 522 -13.95 -19.72 43.94
CA THR A 522 -14.47 -19.30 42.64
C THR A 522 -15.21 -17.98 42.80
N VAL A 523 -14.88 -16.99 41.98
CA VAL A 523 -15.60 -15.72 41.92
C VAL A 523 -16.47 -15.72 40.67
N PHE A 524 -17.72 -15.31 40.84
CA PHE A 524 -18.72 -15.18 39.77
C PHE A 524 -18.93 -13.70 39.48
N THR A 525 -18.71 -13.29 38.23
CA THR A 525 -18.92 -11.92 37.76
C THR A 525 -19.65 -11.92 36.43
N ASP A 526 -20.23 -10.78 36.05
CA ASP A 526 -20.87 -10.59 34.74
C ASP A 526 -19.92 -10.83 33.55
N HIS A 527 -18.60 -10.78 33.80
CA HIS A 527 -17.55 -10.97 32.81
C HIS A 527 -16.97 -12.39 32.80
N GLY A 528 -17.61 -13.31 33.52
CA GLY A 528 -17.21 -14.71 33.63
C GLY A 528 -16.80 -15.10 35.04
N ASN A 529 -16.52 -16.39 35.19
CA ASN A 529 -16.13 -17.00 36.46
C ASN A 529 -14.65 -17.30 36.46
N TYR A 530 -13.99 -17.03 37.57
CA TYR A 530 -12.57 -17.32 37.74
C TYR A 530 -12.35 -18.02 39.08
N ALA A 531 -11.60 -19.12 39.06
CA ALA A 531 -11.28 -19.90 40.25
C ALA A 531 -9.78 -19.87 40.56
N LYS A 532 -9.45 -19.91 41.85
CA LYS A 532 -8.08 -20.03 42.33
C LYS A 532 -8.00 -21.08 43.43
N GLU A 533 -7.02 -21.95 43.31
CA GLU A 533 -6.77 -23.06 44.22
C GLU A 533 -5.62 -22.73 45.15
N PHE A 534 -5.78 -23.06 46.43
CA PHE A 534 -4.77 -22.92 47.46
C PHE A 534 -4.51 -24.29 48.07
N MET A 535 -3.31 -24.82 47.87
CA MET A 535 -2.92 -26.13 48.40
C MET A 535 -3.00 -26.12 49.92
N VAL A 536 -3.71 -27.10 50.49
CA VAL A 536 -3.89 -27.24 51.94
C VAL A 536 -2.54 -27.37 52.64
N ASP A 537 -1.58 -28.03 51.98
CA ASP A 537 -0.21 -28.24 52.46
C ASP A 537 0.45 -26.93 52.88
N GLU A 538 0.28 -25.88 52.07
CA GLU A 538 0.95 -24.59 52.26
C GLU A 538 0.07 -23.55 52.96
N LEU A 539 -1.25 -23.65 52.79
CA LEU A 539 -2.20 -22.65 53.23
C LEU A 539 -2.31 -22.58 54.76
N PHE A 540 -2.34 -23.73 55.42
CA PHE A 540 -2.44 -23.82 56.88
C PHE A 540 -1.05 -23.96 57.47
N LYS A 541 -0.73 -23.11 58.45
CA LYS A 541 0.59 -23.10 59.10
C LYS A 541 0.46 -23.06 60.60
N VAL A 542 1.27 -23.86 61.29
CA VAL A 542 1.34 -23.92 62.76
C VAL A 542 2.77 -24.24 63.21
N PRO A 543 3.14 -23.96 64.47
CA PRO A 543 4.44 -24.37 65.00
C PRO A 543 4.66 -25.88 64.86
N SER A 544 5.92 -26.31 64.78
CA SER A 544 6.29 -27.73 64.61
C SER A 544 5.75 -28.67 65.70
N SER A 545 5.45 -28.15 66.89
CA SER A 545 4.75 -28.87 67.95
C SER A 545 3.90 -27.90 68.79
N PRO A 546 2.88 -28.40 69.51
CA PRO A 546 2.02 -27.58 70.36
C PRO A 546 2.77 -26.77 71.44
N SER A 547 3.94 -27.26 71.87
CA SER A 547 4.81 -26.65 72.87
C SER A 547 5.97 -25.84 72.27
N SER A 548 6.09 -25.79 70.94
CA SER A 548 7.12 -25.01 70.24
C SER A 548 6.68 -23.56 70.08
N TYR A 549 7.59 -22.63 70.38
CA TYR A 549 7.41 -21.19 70.16
C TYR A 549 8.06 -20.70 68.85
N GLY A 550 8.42 -21.63 67.95
CA GLY A 550 9.04 -21.32 66.67
C GLY A 550 8.07 -20.84 65.59
N ASP A 551 8.60 -20.47 64.43
CA ASP A 551 7.84 -20.00 63.28
C ASP A 551 6.81 -21.05 62.81
N ALA A 552 5.65 -20.55 62.36
CA ALA A 552 4.61 -21.41 61.83
C ALA A 552 5.04 -21.99 60.47
N ILE A 553 5.12 -23.31 60.41
CA ILE A 553 5.48 -24.06 59.20
C ILE A 553 4.24 -24.70 58.57
N PRO A 554 4.28 -25.00 57.25
CA PRO A 554 3.29 -25.82 56.54
C PRO A 554 2.92 -27.10 57.31
N LEU A 555 1.67 -27.55 57.19
CA LEU A 555 1.22 -28.77 57.86
C LEU A 555 1.95 -30.00 57.30
N ASN A 556 2.34 -30.91 58.19
CA ASN A 556 2.82 -32.24 57.85
C ASN A 556 2.17 -33.29 58.76
N LYS A 557 2.09 -34.53 58.28
CA LYS A 557 1.54 -35.71 58.97
C LYS A 557 2.20 -35.95 60.32
N ASP A 558 3.52 -35.78 60.40
CA ASP A 558 4.31 -36.03 61.62
C ASP A 558 3.96 -35.09 62.78
N MET A 559 3.30 -33.97 62.50
CA MET A 559 2.89 -32.98 63.51
C MET A 559 1.63 -33.41 64.26
N PHE A 560 0.89 -34.40 63.74
CA PHE A 560 -0.34 -34.90 64.33
C PHE A 560 -0.14 -36.28 64.97
N ALA A 561 -0.91 -36.55 66.02
CA ALA A 561 -1.00 -37.90 66.56
C ALA A 561 -1.52 -38.84 65.46
N GLY A 562 -0.72 -39.83 65.07
CA GLY A 562 -1.16 -40.90 64.18
C GLY A 562 -2.38 -41.59 64.78
N SER A 563 -3.45 -41.70 64.00
CA SER A 563 -4.57 -42.55 64.36
C SER A 563 -4.12 -44.00 64.28
N TRP A 564 -4.00 -44.65 65.44
CA TRP A 564 -4.25 -46.08 65.54
C TRP A 564 -5.76 -46.32 65.45
#